data_AF-A0A7V9YY46-F1
#
_entry.id   AF-A0A7V9YY46-F1
#
_cell.length_a   1.000
_cell.length_b   1.000
_cell.length_c   1.000
_cell.angle_alpha   90.00
_cell.angle_beta   90.00
_cell.angle_gamma   90.00
#
_symmetry.space_group_name_H-M   'P 1'
#
loop_
_entity.id
_entity.type
_entity.pdbx_description
1 polymer ?
#
loop_
_entity_poly.entity_id
_entity_poly.type
_entity_poly.pdbx_seq_one_letter_code
_entity_poly.pdbx_strand_id
1 'polypeptide(L)'
;MRQTIKEIETNMAYRWFLGFHFYDPVPYFSTFGKNYEQRFNNTILFEQIFSHILSPAMDHGFVNTKYIADSTHVNANKRKH
;
A
#
# COMPACT_ATOMS: atom_id res chain seq x y z
N MET A 1 4.42 2.10 2.96
CA MET A 1 3.62 2.04 4.21
C MET A 1 3.31 3.39 4.84
N ARG A 2 4.24 4.36 4.94
CA ARG A 2 3.93 5.66 5.59
C ARG A 2 2.80 6.44 4.92
N GLN A 3 2.83 6.56 3.59
CA GLN A 3 1.79 7.27 2.83
C GLN A 3 0.42 6.58 2.92
N THR A 4 0.38 5.25 2.73
CA THR A 4 -0.84 4.45 2.88
C THR A 4 -1.50 4.65 4.25
N ILE A 5 -0.71 4.76 5.31
CA ILE A 5 -1.23 4.93 6.67
C ILE A 5 -1.78 6.33 6.89
N LYS A 6 -1.11 7.34 6.34
CA LYS A 6 -1.64 8.71 6.29
C LYS A 6 -2.95 8.79 5.49
N GLU A 7 -3.09 7.98 4.45
CA GLU A 7 -4.33 7.89 3.68
C GLU A 7 -5.42 7.18 4.48
N ILE A 8 -5.13 6.13 5.26
CA ILE A 8 -6.11 5.47 6.15
C ILE A 8 -6.61 6.40 7.27
N GLU A 9 -5.82 7.41 7.66
CA GLU A 9 -6.26 8.43 8.64
C GLU A 9 -7.39 9.31 8.11
N THR A 10 -7.45 9.56 6.79
CA THR A 10 -8.38 10.56 6.21
C THR A 10 -9.35 9.98 5.17
N ASN A 11 -9.02 8.85 4.55
CA ASN A 11 -9.79 8.22 3.49
C ASN A 11 -10.72 7.13 4.06
N MET A 12 -12.02 7.43 4.09
CA MET A 12 -13.04 6.52 4.58
C MET A 12 -13.15 5.23 3.77
N ALA A 13 -12.92 5.27 2.45
CA ALA A 13 -12.98 4.07 1.61
C ALA A 13 -11.89 3.07 2.00
N TYR A 14 -10.69 3.55 2.34
CA TYR A 14 -9.58 2.70 2.78
C TYR A 14 -9.82 2.15 4.19
N ARG A 15 -10.43 2.92 5.09
CA ARG A 15 -10.84 2.40 6.41
C ARG A 15 -11.86 1.27 6.28
N TRP A 16 -12.91 1.49 5.49
CA TRP A 16 -13.94 0.49 5.22
C TRP A 16 -13.34 -0.78 4.61
N PHE A 17 -12.48 -0.63 3.59
CA PHE A 17 -11.84 -1.76 2.91
C PHE A 17 -10.97 -2.60 3.87
N LEU A 18 -10.31 -1.95 4.83
CA LEU A 18 -9.46 -2.62 5.83
C LEU A 18 -10.22 -3.04 7.10
N GLY A 19 -11.53 -2.81 7.17
CA GLY A 19 -12.37 -3.19 8.30
C GLY A 19 -12.22 -2.30 9.55
N PHE A 20 -11.68 -1.09 9.42
CA PHE A 20 -11.62 -0.12 10.52
C PHE A 20 -12.93 0.69 10.61
N HIS A 21 -13.48 0.82 11.82
CA HIS A 21 -14.56 1.77 12.11
C HIS A 21 -14.05 3.21 12.12
N PHE A 22 -14.95 4.19 12.10
CA PHE A 22 -14.60 5.62 12.07
C PHE A 22 -13.70 6.08 13.21
N TYR A 23 -13.86 5.50 14.40
CA TYR A 23 -13.17 5.91 15.61
C TYR A 23 -11.99 5.02 16.00
N ASP A 24 -11.74 3.95 15.23
CA ASP A 24 -10.64 3.04 15.55
C ASP A 24 -9.29 3.74 15.40
N PRO A 25 -8.37 3.60 16.36
CA PRO A 25 -7.04 4.17 16.23
C PRO A 25 -6.31 3.48 15.07
N VAL A 26 -5.72 4.26 14.16
CA VAL A 26 -4.86 3.72 13.11
C VAL A 26 -3.52 3.31 13.73
N PRO A 27 -3.08 2.06 13.58
CA PRO A 27 -1.78 1.63 14.08
C PRO A 27 -0.63 2.45 13.49
N TYR A 28 0.42 2.67 14.29
CA TYR A 28 1.61 3.38 13.83
C TYR A 28 2.28 2.68 12.65
N PHE A 29 2.97 3.45 11.80
CA PHE A 29 3.46 2.92 10.52
C PHE A 29 4.42 1.74 10.62
N SER A 30 5.20 1.68 11.69
CA SER A 30 6.13 0.58 11.91
C SER A 30 5.43 -0.73 12.25
N THR A 31 4.21 -0.67 12.81
CA THR A 31 3.40 -1.85 13.16
C THR A 31 2.97 -2.60 11.90
N PHE A 32 2.43 -1.89 10.91
CA PHE A 32 2.08 -2.48 9.62
C PHE A 32 3.30 -2.98 8.85
N GLY A 33 4.39 -2.21 8.83
CA GLY A 33 5.63 -2.63 8.16
C GLY A 33 6.15 -3.96 8.70
N LYS A 34 6.25 -4.09 10.04
CA LYS A 34 6.69 -5.32 10.70
C LYS A 34 5.72 -6.48 10.51
N ASN A 35 4.40 -6.22 10.58
CA ASN A 35 3.40 -7.27 10.36
C ASN A 35 3.42 -7.79 8.92
N TYR A 36 3.55 -6.88 7.95
CA TYR A 36 3.68 -7.21 6.55
C TYR A 36 4.95 -8.03 6.29
N GLU A 37 6.09 -7.57 6.80
CA GLU A 37 7.35 -8.30 6.70
C GLU A 37 7.22 -9.69 7.32
N GLN A 38 6.71 -9.82 8.55
CA GLN A 38 6.56 -11.14 9.20
C GLN A 38 5.58 -12.08 8.49
N ARG A 39 4.43 -11.57 8.01
CA ARG A 39 3.39 -12.41 7.40
C ARG A 39 3.74 -12.88 6.00
N PHE A 40 4.45 -12.04 5.24
CA PHE A 40 4.76 -12.32 3.84
C PHE A 40 6.24 -12.62 3.61
N ASN A 41 7.07 -12.68 4.67
CA ASN A 41 8.48 -13.01 4.52
C ASN A 41 8.63 -14.37 3.84
N ASN A 42 9.54 -14.44 2.88
CA ASN A 42 9.81 -15.66 2.11
C ASN A 42 8.59 -16.21 1.33
N THR A 43 7.59 -15.37 1.04
CA THR A 43 6.44 -15.75 0.22
C THR A 43 6.30 -14.82 -0.99
N ILE A 44 5.83 -15.37 -2.11
CA ILE A 44 5.42 -14.61 -3.30
C ILE A 44 3.92 -14.29 -3.31
N LEU A 45 3.22 -14.59 -2.20
CA LEU A 45 1.76 -14.53 -2.13
C LEU A 45 1.23 -13.12 -2.41
N PHE A 46 1.93 -12.09 -1.93
CA PHE A 46 1.55 -10.71 -2.22
C PHE A 46 1.60 -10.41 -3.72
N GLU A 47 2.67 -10.84 -4.40
CA GLU A 47 2.83 -10.66 -5.84
C GLU A 47 1.76 -11.40 -6.63
N GLN A 48 1.40 -12.61 -6.20
CA GLN A 48 0.33 -13.40 -6.79
C GLN A 48 -1.04 -12.73 -6.64
N ILE A 49 -1.38 -12.27 -5.43
CA ILE A 49 -2.65 -11.57 -5.17
C ILE A 49 -2.69 -10.28 -5.99
N PHE A 50 -1.61 -9.50 -5.97
CA PHE A 50 -1.52 -8.25 -6.72
C PHE A 50 -1.69 -8.49 -8.22
N SER A 51 -0.98 -9.48 -8.78
CA SER A 51 -1.08 -9.82 -10.21
C SER A 51 -2.47 -10.31 -10.58
N HIS A 52 -3.11 -11.10 -9.71
CA HIS A 52 -4.46 -11.58 -9.94
C HIS A 52 -5.50 -10.46 -9.97
N ILE A 53 -5.35 -9.43 -9.14
CA ILE A 53 -6.23 -8.25 -9.16
C ILE A 53 -5.89 -7.35 -10.34
N LEU A 54 -4.61 -7.18 -10.66
CA LEU A 54 -4.14 -6.28 -11.71
C LEU A 54 -4.51 -6.80 -13.11
N SER A 55 -4.43 -8.10 -13.37
CA SER A 55 -4.67 -8.68 -14.69
C SER A 55 -6.06 -8.30 -15.24
N PRO A 56 -7.19 -8.52 -14.54
CA PRO A 56 -8.49 -8.08 -15.02
C PRO A 56 -8.59 -6.56 -15.20
N ALA A 57 -7.96 -5.78 -14.31
CA ALA A 57 -7.97 -4.32 -14.42
C ALA A 57 -7.24 -3.82 -15.68
N MET A 58 -6.17 -4.51 -16.07
CA MET A 58 -5.47 -4.28 -17.33
C MET A 58 -6.31 -4.73 -18.53
N ASP A 59 -6.90 -5.92 -18.47
CA ASP A 59 -7.70 -6.50 -19.55
C ASP A 59 -8.93 -5.63 -19.88
N HIS A 60 -9.54 -5.01 -18.88
CA HIS A 60 -10.66 -4.09 -19.03
C HIS A 60 -10.25 -2.64 -19.32
N GLY A 61 -8.95 -2.36 -19.48
CA GLY A 61 -8.45 -1.02 -19.83
C GLY A 61 -8.53 0.01 -18.71
N PHE A 62 -8.71 -0.41 -17.45
CA PHE A 62 -8.73 0.49 -16.29
C PHE A 62 -7.32 0.95 -15.88
N VAL A 63 -6.28 0.30 -16.38
CA VAL A 63 -4.89 0.61 -16.06
C VAL A 63 -4.16 1.11 -17.30
N ASN A 64 -3.67 2.36 -17.23
CA ASN A 64 -2.81 2.92 -18.27
C ASN A 64 -1.34 2.64 -17.94
N THR A 65 -0.71 1.74 -18.69
CA THR A 65 0.67 1.27 -18.49
C THR A 65 1.73 2.38 -18.62
N LYS A 66 1.36 3.54 -19.19
CA LYS A 66 2.26 4.67 -19.43
C LYS A 66 2.78 5.33 -18.14
N TYR A 67 2.10 5.13 -17.01
CA TYR A 67 2.45 5.75 -15.71
C TYR A 67 3.12 4.80 -14.72
N ILE A 68 3.33 3.53 -15.08
CA ILE A 68 3.83 2.50 -14.16
C ILE A 68 5.36 2.65 -13.92
N ALA A 69 6.07 3.36 -14.81
CA ALA A 69 7.53 3.46 -14.78
C ALA A 69 8.11 4.75 -14.17
N ASP A 70 7.28 5.70 -13.72
CA ASP A 70 7.80 6.93 -13.09
C ASP A 70 7.71 6.85 -11.56
N SER A 71 8.20 5.73 -11.01
CA SER A 71 8.66 5.66 -9.62
C SER A 71 9.95 6.47 -9.48
N THR A 72 9.89 7.77 -9.80
CA THR A 72 11.00 8.69 -9.64
C THR A 72 11.35 8.71 -8.16
N HIS A 73 12.58 8.27 -7.88
CA HIS A 73 13.31 8.38 -6.62
C HIS A 73 12.75 9.44 -5.67
N VAL A 74 11.99 9.00 -4.66
CA VAL A 74 11.86 9.79 -3.43
C VAL A 74 13.23 9.76 -2.77
N ASN A 75 14.08 10.72 -3.11
CA ASN A 75 15.32 10.97 -2.39
C ASN A 75 14.97 11.16 -0.92
N ALA A 76 15.31 10.16 -0.10
CA ALA A 76 15.23 10.25 1.33
C ALA A 76 16.14 11.40 1.78
N ASN A 77 15.53 12.56 2.04
CA ASN A 77 16.24 13.74 2.53
C ASN A 77 16.77 13.40 3.94
N LYS A 78 18.00 12.91 4.02
CA LYS A 78 18.74 12.72 5.27
C LYS A 78 19.09 14.11 5.81
N ARG A 79 18.18 14.74 6.54
CA ARG A 79 18.57 15.84 7.43
C ARG A 79 19.44 15.26 8.54
N LYS A 80 20.76 15.35 8.34
CA LYS A 80 21.74 15.28 9.43
C LYS A 80 21.47 16.46 10.36
N HIS A 81 21.30 16.19 11.63
CA HIS A 81 21.52 17.17 12.68
C HIS A 81 22.44 16.55 13.72
#